data_AF-A0A2D0KU08-F1
#
_entry.id   AF-A0A2D0KU08-F1
#
_cell.length_a   1.000
_cell.length_b   1.000
_cell.length_c   1.000
_cell.angle_alpha   90.00
_cell.angle_beta   90.00
_cell.angle_gamma   90.00
#
_symmetry.space_group_name_H-M   'P 1'
#
loop_
_entity.id
_entity.type
_entity.pdbx_description
1 polymer ?
#
loop_
_entity_poly.entity_id
_entity_poly.type
_entity_poly.pdbx_seq_one_letter_code
_entity_poly.pdbx_strand_id
1 'polypeptide(L)'
;MTEPNYEAIGRCQVLKEKIDALNAYRNQRLKKLAKEAFQLTEGYYPQKGFPVLDTEKMNALLADITAADIDLRRAISEFNDWSQTAGEEPIKLTGLTSGE
;
A
#
# COMPACT_ATOMS: atom_id res chain seq x y z
N MET A 1 -27.86 -14.94 -22.08
CA MET A 1 -27.36 -14.07 -21.00
C MET A 1 -27.15 -14.95 -19.80
N THR A 2 -25.90 -15.13 -19.37
CA THR A 2 -25.58 -15.77 -18.08
C THR A 2 -26.10 -14.85 -16.97
N GLU A 3 -26.78 -15.42 -15.98
CA GLU A 3 -27.25 -14.66 -14.83
C GLU A 3 -26.08 -14.01 -14.09
N PRO A 4 -26.23 -12.77 -13.57
CA PRO A 4 -25.17 -12.10 -12.83
C PRO A 4 -24.82 -12.88 -11.56
N ASN A 5 -23.52 -13.11 -11.34
CA ASN A 5 -23.04 -13.75 -10.11
C ASN A 5 -22.94 -12.71 -8.99
N TYR A 6 -24.02 -12.57 -8.22
CA TYR A 6 -24.11 -11.62 -7.11
C TYR A 6 -23.08 -11.87 -5.99
N GLU A 7 -22.63 -13.11 -5.79
CA GLU A 7 -21.56 -13.39 -4.83
C GLU A 7 -20.23 -12.79 -5.30
N ALA A 8 -19.87 -13.02 -6.57
CA ALA A 8 -18.65 -12.47 -7.15
C ALA A 8 -18.65 -10.93 -7.10
N ILE A 9 -19.79 -10.30 -7.43
CA ILE A 9 -19.96 -8.85 -7.35
C ILE A 9 -19.76 -8.35 -5.91
N GLY A 10 -20.40 -9.00 -4.93
CA GLY A 10 -20.26 -8.64 -3.51
C GLY A 10 -18.83 -8.79 -3.01
N ARG A 11 -18.13 -9.89 -3.36
CA ARG A 11 -16.72 -10.09 -3.00
C ARG A 11 -15.83 -9.02 -3.61
N CYS A 12 -16.01 -8.72 -4.89
CA CYS A 12 -15.26 -7.66 -5.57
C CYS A 12 -15.44 -6.30 -4.88
N GLN A 13 -16.65 -5.98 -4.41
CA GLN A 13 -16.90 -4.72 -3.71
C GLN A 13 -16.17 -4.64 -2.36
N VAL A 14 -16.25 -5.68 -1.54
CA VAL A 14 -15.53 -5.74 -0.26
C VAL A 14 -14.01 -5.68 -0.48
N LEU A 15 -13.51 -6.35 -1.51
CA LEU A 15 -12.08 -6.35 -1.84
C LEU A 15 -11.61 -4.97 -2.32
N LYS A 16 -12.41 -4.24 -3.11
CA LYS A 16 -12.12 -2.84 -3.49
C LYS A 16 -11.95 -1.94 -2.26
N GLU A 17 -12.89 -2.00 -1.32
CA GLU A 17 -12.82 -1.22 -0.08
C GLU A 17 -11.56 -1.56 0.74
N LYS A 18 -11.22 -2.85 0.83
CA LYS A 18 -10.00 -3.31 1.50
C LYS A 18 -8.73 -2.81 0.80
N ILE A 19 -8.68 -2.88 -0.53
CA ILE A 19 -7.56 -2.40 -1.35
C ILE A 19 -7.35 -0.90 -1.13
N ASP A 20 -8.42 -0.11 -1.14
CA ASP A 20 -8.35 1.35 -0.91
C ASP A 20 -7.86 1.68 0.50
N ALA A 21 -8.34 0.96 1.52
CA ALA A 21 -7.89 1.12 2.90
C ALA A 21 -6.40 0.79 3.06
N LEU A 22 -5.93 -0.33 2.48
CA LEU A 22 -4.53 -0.74 2.50
C LEU A 22 -3.64 0.27 1.78
N ASN A 23 -4.07 0.75 0.61
CA ASN A 23 -3.33 1.76 -0.14
C ASN A 23 -3.24 3.09 0.63
N ALA A 24 -4.33 3.54 1.25
CA ALA A 24 -4.34 4.74 2.09
C ALA A 24 -3.41 4.60 3.30
N TYR A 25 -3.44 3.45 3.98
CA TYR A 25 -2.56 3.14 5.10
C TYR A 25 -1.08 3.15 4.69
N ARG A 26 -0.73 2.43 3.63
CA ARG A 26 0.62 2.39 3.06
C ARG A 26 1.12 3.80 2.71
N ASN A 27 0.30 4.60 2.02
CA ASN A 27 0.64 5.97 1.64
C ASN A 27 0.85 6.88 2.85
N GLN A 28 0.08 6.70 3.92
CA GLN A 28 0.29 7.44 5.17
C GLN A 28 1.66 7.11 5.79
N ARG A 29 2.06 5.84 5.79
CA ARG A 29 3.36 5.39 6.32
C ARG A 29 4.53 5.87 5.46
N LEU A 30 4.41 5.82 4.14
CA LEU A 30 5.38 6.40 3.20
C LEU A 30 5.60 7.90 3.44
N LYS A 31 4.51 8.67 3.63
CA LYS A 31 4.62 10.11 3.96
C LYS A 31 5.33 10.35 5.29
N LYS A 32 5.10 9.51 6.31
CA LYS A 32 5.83 9.60 7.58
C LYS A 32 7.30 9.31 7.37
N LEU A 33 7.65 8.23 6.67
CA LEU A 33 9.04 7.87 6.38
C LEU A 33 9.76 9.00 5.62
N ALA A 34 9.11 9.55 4.59
CA ALA A 34 9.63 10.69 3.82
C ALA A 34 9.84 11.93 4.70
N LYS A 35 8.93 12.21 5.64
CA LYS A 35 9.08 13.31 6.60
C LYS A 35 10.27 13.10 7.54
N GLU A 36 10.45 11.90 8.09
CA GLU A 36 11.61 11.59 8.94
C GLU A 36 12.91 11.78 8.16
N ALA A 37 12.98 11.25 6.94
CA ALA A 37 14.15 11.42 6.07
C ALA A 37 14.41 12.90 5.72
N PHE A 38 13.37 13.65 5.37
CA PHE A 38 13.46 15.06 5.01
C PHE A 38 13.97 15.93 6.17
N GLN A 39 13.51 15.64 7.40
CA GLN A 39 14.00 16.33 8.59
C GLN A 39 15.52 16.22 8.70
N LEU A 40 16.08 15.02 8.48
CA LEU A 40 17.52 14.78 8.53
C LEU A 40 18.31 15.52 7.44
N THR A 41 17.72 15.72 6.26
CA THR A 41 18.44 16.28 5.09
C THR A 41 18.38 17.80 5.00
N GLU A 42 17.28 18.44 5.39
CA GLU A 42 17.06 19.88 5.12
C GLU A 42 17.47 20.85 6.23
N GLY A 43 18.21 20.38 7.25
CA GLY A 43 18.93 21.30 8.14
C GLY A 43 18.05 22.30 8.92
N TYR A 44 16.73 22.09 8.99
CA TYR A 44 15.81 22.94 9.74
C TYR A 44 15.89 22.60 11.24
N TYR A 45 17.07 22.83 11.80
CA TYR A 45 17.35 22.72 13.22
C TYR A 45 17.37 24.13 13.79
N PRO A 46 16.22 24.62 14.32
CA PRO A 46 16.18 25.91 14.99
C PRO A 46 17.06 25.95 16.26
N GLN A 47 17.62 24.81 16.68
CA GLN A 47 18.51 24.69 17.83
C GLN A 47 19.89 24.18 17.40
N LYS A 48 20.94 24.59 18.12
CA LYS A 48 22.30 24.06 17.96
C LYS A 48 22.30 22.55 18.21
N GLY A 49 22.40 21.74 17.16
CA GLY A 49 22.50 20.29 17.27
C GLY A 49 22.61 19.63 15.91
N PHE A 50 23.20 18.43 15.89
CA PHE A 50 23.14 17.53 14.73
C PHE A 50 21.95 16.60 14.93
N PRO A 51 21.09 16.41 13.92
CA PRO A 51 20.09 15.37 14.01
C PRO A 51 20.70 14.00 14.15
N VAL A 52 20.07 13.21 15.01
CA VAL A 52 20.30 11.78 15.09
C VAL A 52 19.19 11.10 14.31
N LEU A 53 19.60 10.19 13.43
CA LEU A 53 18.69 9.31 12.73
C LEU A 53 18.08 8.31 13.72
N ASP A 54 16.75 8.35 13.88
CA ASP A 54 16.00 7.34 14.60
C ASP A 54 15.78 6.10 13.70
N THR A 55 16.77 5.20 13.72
CA THR A 55 16.77 3.99 12.91
C THR A 55 15.66 3.03 13.31
N GLU A 56 15.30 2.95 14.60
CA GLU A 56 14.22 2.09 15.09
C GLU A 56 12.88 2.53 14.51
N LYS A 57 12.59 3.83 14.54
CA LYS A 57 11.37 4.39 13.97
C LYS A 57 11.32 4.23 12.45
N MET A 58 12.43 4.44 11.74
CA MET A 58 12.47 4.19 10.29
C MET A 58 12.25 2.72 9.94
N ASN A 59 12.86 1.80 10.69
CA ASN A 59 12.67 0.36 10.51
C ASN A 59 11.23 -0.06 10.78
N ALA A 60 10.60 0.49 11.83
CA ALA A 60 9.19 0.23 12.13
C ALA A 60 8.27 0.73 11.00
N LEU A 61 8.51 1.93 10.46
CA LEU A 61 7.76 2.46 9.33
C LEU A 61 7.94 1.61 8.07
N LEU A 62 9.16 1.14 7.79
CA LEU A 62 9.44 0.24 6.67
C LEU A 62 8.73 -1.10 6.83
N ALA A 63 8.76 -1.70 8.02
CA ALA A 63 8.06 -2.95 8.31
C ALA A 63 6.54 -2.82 8.09
N ASP A 64 5.94 -1.72 8.58
CA ASP A 64 4.53 -1.39 8.34
C ASP A 64 4.20 -1.28 6.85
N ILE A 65 5.06 -0.61 6.08
CA ILE A 65 4.90 -0.45 4.62
C ILE A 65 4.97 -1.82 3.94
N THR A 66 5.97 -2.64 4.27
CA THR A 66 6.14 -3.97 3.70
C THR A 66 4.94 -4.88 3.99
N ALA A 67 4.45 -4.88 5.23
CA ALA A 67 3.27 -5.65 5.61
C ALA A 67 2.03 -5.20 4.80
N ALA A 68 1.79 -3.89 4.71
CA ALA A 68 0.68 -3.35 3.94
C ALA A 68 0.79 -3.66 2.44
N ASP A 69 2.00 -3.67 1.88
CA ASP A 69 2.24 -3.99 0.47
C ASP A 69 1.97 -5.47 0.17
N ILE A 70 2.35 -6.38 1.08
CA ILE A 70 2.04 -7.81 1.00
C ILE A 70 0.52 -8.02 1.01
N ASP A 71 -0.18 -7.41 1.98
CA ASP A 71 -1.63 -7.53 2.10
C ASP A 71 -2.36 -6.94 0.90
N LEU A 72 -1.86 -5.81 0.36
CA LEU A 72 -2.40 -5.18 -0.84
C LEU A 72 -2.29 -6.11 -2.05
N ARG A 73 -1.12 -6.73 -2.27
CA ARG A 73 -0.90 -7.69 -3.36
C ARG A 73 -1.82 -8.90 -3.22
N ARG A 74 -1.99 -9.41 -2.01
CA ARG A 74 -2.89 -10.53 -1.73
C ARG A 74 -4.34 -10.17 -2.05
N ALA A 75 -4.81 -9.00 -1.59
CA ALA A 75 -6.17 -8.53 -1.85
C ALA A 75 -6.43 -8.28 -3.34
N ILE A 76 -5.45 -7.72 -4.07
CA ILE A 76 -5.54 -7.53 -5.53
C ILE A 76 -5.57 -8.87 -6.26
N SER A 77 -4.74 -9.84 -5.87
CA SER A 77 -4.78 -11.19 -6.45
C SER A 77 -6.16 -11.81 -6.27
N GLU A 78 -6.69 -11.78 -5.05
CA GLU A 78 -8.02 -12.30 -4.75
C GLU A 78 -9.11 -11.56 -5.55
N PHE A 79 -9.02 -10.23 -5.67
CA PHE A 79 -9.95 -9.45 -6.48
C PHE A 79 -9.93 -9.89 -7.95
N ASN A 80 -8.75 -10.08 -8.53
CA ASN A 80 -8.58 -10.48 -9.92
C ASN A 80 -9.12 -11.88 -10.20
N ASP A 81 -9.06 -12.79 -9.21
CA ASP A 81 -9.65 -14.12 -9.33
C ASP A 81 -11.19 -14.06 -9.46
N TRP A 82 -11.84 -13.10 -8.78
CA TRP A 82 -13.29 -12.90 -8.83
C TRP A 82 -13.75 -11.97 -9.95
N SER A 83 -12.87 -11.10 -10.46
CA SER A 83 -13.25 -9.98 -11.34
C SER A 83 -13.89 -10.46 -12.64
N GLN A 84 -13.37 -11.54 -13.24
CA GLN A 84 -13.94 -12.10 -14.47
C GLN A 84 -15.39 -12.58 -14.27
N THR A 85 -15.68 -13.23 -13.15
CA THR A 85 -17.02 -13.72 -12.82
C THR A 85 -17.97 -12.60 -12.41
N ALA A 86 -17.43 -11.52 -11.82
CA ALA A 86 -18.17 -10.32 -11.46
C ALA A 86 -18.43 -9.36 -12.65
N GLY A 87 -17.77 -9.57 -13.79
CA GLY A 87 -17.81 -8.62 -14.91
C GLY A 87 -16.99 -7.34 -14.68
N GLU A 88 -16.01 -7.41 -13.77
CA GLU A 88 -15.12 -6.32 -13.37
C GLU A 88 -13.75 -6.44 -14.06
N GLU A 89 -13.12 -5.30 -14.35
CA GLU A 89 -11.77 -5.29 -14.91
C GLU A 89 -10.71 -5.63 -13.85
N PRO A 90 -9.73 -6.51 -14.14
CA PRO A 90 -8.68 -6.84 -13.20
C PRO A 90 -7.74 -5.64 -12.96
N ILE A 91 -7.29 -5.50 -11.72
CA ILE A 91 -6.35 -4.46 -11.29
C ILE A 91 -4.93 -4.87 -11.66
N LYS A 92 -4.22 -3.97 -12.38
CA LYS A 92 -2.81 -4.15 -12.73
C LYS A 92 -1.91 -3.52 -11.67
N LEU A 93 -0.96 -4.30 -11.16
CA LEU A 93 0.15 -3.78 -10.36
C LEU A 93 1.20 -3.16 -11.28
N THR A 94 1.56 -1.91 -11.05
CA THR A 94 2.63 -1.21 -11.75
C THR A 94 3.86 -1.06 -10.85
N GLY A 95 5.06 -0.98 -11.44
CA GLY A 95 6.31 -0.73 -10.69
C GLY A 95 7.07 -1.97 -10.21
N LEU A 96 6.63 -3.19 -10.56
CA LEU A 96 7.45 -4.38 -10.46
C LEU A 96 8.36 -4.47 -11.70
N THR A 97 9.48 -3.77 -11.70
CA THR A 97 10.63 -4.28 -12.45
C THR A 97 11.13 -5.48 -11.66
N SER A 98 10.82 -6.68 -12.13
CA SER A 98 11.58 -7.86 -11.75
C SER A 98 13.06 -7.51 -11.98
N GLY A 99 13.82 -7.33 -10.90
CA GLY A 99 15.25 -7.15 -11.01
C GLY A 99 15.84 -8.45 -11.55
N GLU A 100 16.31 -8.40 -12.79
CA GLU A 100 17.39 -9.25 -13.27
C GLU A 100 18.73 -8.78 -12.71
#